data_AF-A0A2D9N3Q5-F1
#
_entry.id   AF-A0A2D9N3Q5-F1
#
_cell.length_a   1.000
_cell.length_b   1.000
_cell.length_c   1.000
_cell.angle_alpha   90.00
_cell.angle_beta   90.00
_cell.angle_gamma   90.00
#
_symmetry.space_group_name_H-M   'P 1'
#
loop_
_entity.id
_entity.type
_entity.pdbx_description
1 polymer ?
#
loop_
_entity_poly.entity_id
_entity_poly.type
_entity_poly.pdbx_seq_one_letter_code
_entity_poly.pdbx_strand_id
1 'polypeptide(L)'
;MSRAGFKSKDPLHEGIKSQLKSIFVKPRTTRYGGRKGHIPSTVSATISIKDFSIFFQKKSGRHTINGIYLSLDNMCDVIARVLYRSCFTDCKAELNRFLWSCLNIPENVSYVLENRLPFFFFNDYEKHDVRLNVQRIGPTTCAIEISDGVWGEISFKELDRYCNFYVHGQKRGSWPYTSPRNLFVKLIGREPTNAELNLMIAFLQQNRKQDIVEKRAYELINEMVEQRPDRFFPVWNSDNQLTTMFVRGNGYDWMLVCQNFKSTGTQNVSTYVWQPTRRSGEGNEPQWSGAICIDNANDDSSIGDQFPARAMALLNDNMTINIVHTIKSYILSEPNENRVDIDEEMRRVRNSKLNL
;
A
#
# COMPACT_ATOMS: atom_id res chain seq x y z
N MET A 1 -13.31 -8.33 -18.95
CA MET A 1 -13.10 -7.08 -18.18
C MET A 1 -12.60 -7.46 -16.80
N SER A 2 -11.28 -7.39 -16.61
CA SER A 2 -10.58 -7.84 -15.41
C SER A 2 -10.98 -7.04 -14.18
N ARG A 3 -11.14 -7.73 -13.05
CA ARG A 3 -11.31 -7.13 -11.73
C ARG A 3 -9.96 -6.56 -11.30
N ALA A 4 -9.64 -5.34 -11.72
CA ALA A 4 -8.61 -4.55 -11.06
C ALA A 4 -9.16 -4.17 -9.66
N GLY A 5 -8.77 -4.95 -8.65
CA GLY A 5 -9.14 -4.72 -7.26
C GLY A 5 -8.51 -3.43 -6.77
N PHE A 6 -9.34 -2.51 -6.29
CA PHE A 6 -8.87 -1.26 -5.69
C PHE A 6 -7.99 -1.57 -4.45
N LYS A 7 -6.80 -0.94 -4.45
CA LYS A 7 -5.69 -0.92 -3.47
C LYS A 7 -5.92 -1.57 -2.10
N SER A 8 -5.05 -2.54 -1.79
CA SER A 8 -4.91 -3.24 -0.51
C SER A 8 -4.58 -2.28 0.64
N LYS A 9 -5.22 -2.49 1.80
CA LYS A 9 -4.74 -2.06 3.10
C LYS A 9 -3.29 -2.55 3.32
N ASP A 10 -2.58 -1.97 4.29
CA ASP A 10 -1.21 -2.37 4.67
C ASP A 10 -1.08 -3.91 4.68
N PRO A 11 -0.15 -4.51 3.91
CA PRO A 11 -0.04 -5.96 3.78
C PRO A 11 0.20 -6.67 5.11
N LEU A 12 0.88 -6.02 6.08
CA LEU A 12 1.05 -6.55 7.43
C LEU A 12 -0.27 -6.55 8.18
N HIS A 13 -1.03 -5.46 8.11
CA HIS A 13 -2.36 -5.37 8.70
C HIS A 13 -3.27 -6.47 8.12
N GLU A 14 -3.36 -6.59 6.80
CA GLU A 14 -4.18 -7.62 6.15
C GLU A 14 -3.73 -9.04 6.49
N GLY A 15 -2.43 -9.28 6.58
CA GLY A 15 -1.88 -10.56 7.06
C GLY A 15 -2.36 -10.91 8.46
N ILE A 16 -2.21 -9.98 9.41
CA ILE A 16 -2.67 -10.14 10.80
C ILE A 16 -4.19 -10.35 10.84
N LYS A 17 -4.95 -9.53 10.10
CA LYS A 17 -6.41 -9.62 10.02
C LYS A 17 -6.88 -10.98 9.50
N SER A 18 -6.26 -11.49 8.43
CA SER A 18 -6.57 -12.79 7.85
C SER A 18 -6.33 -13.93 8.84
N GLN A 19 -5.21 -13.87 9.58
CA GLN A 19 -4.91 -14.84 10.63
C GLN A 19 -5.89 -14.76 11.80
N LEU A 20 -6.27 -13.56 12.24
CA LEU A 20 -7.30 -13.40 13.28
C LEU A 20 -8.64 -13.96 12.84
N LYS A 21 -9.05 -13.71 11.59
CA LYS A 21 -10.28 -14.29 11.02
C LYS A 21 -10.26 -15.82 11.05
N SER A 22 -9.16 -16.46 10.68
CA SER A 22 -9.07 -17.92 10.69
C SER A 22 -9.16 -18.50 12.11
N ILE A 23 -8.65 -17.77 13.12
CA ILE A 23 -8.77 -18.13 14.54
C ILE A 23 -10.24 -18.01 15.02
N PHE A 24 -10.92 -16.91 14.68
CA PHE A 24 -12.29 -16.66 15.15
C PHE A 24 -13.38 -17.40 14.36
N VAL A 25 -13.11 -17.74 13.10
CA VAL A 25 -13.96 -18.58 12.26
C VAL A 25 -13.58 -20.04 12.52
N LYS A 26 -14.24 -20.69 13.47
CA LYS A 26 -14.12 -22.16 13.61
C LYS A 26 -14.45 -22.83 12.26
N PRO A 27 -13.69 -23.84 11.82
CA PRO A 27 -14.09 -24.65 10.69
C PRO A 27 -15.50 -25.19 10.95
N ARG A 28 -16.41 -25.05 9.99
CA ARG A 28 -17.63 -25.85 10.01
C ARG A 28 -17.16 -27.30 9.98
N THR A 29 -17.23 -27.99 11.11
CA THR A 29 -17.03 -29.43 11.16
C THR A 29 -17.95 -30.03 10.11
N THR A 30 -17.34 -30.60 9.07
CA THR A 30 -18.01 -31.39 8.04
C THR A 30 -18.92 -32.37 8.77
N ARG A 31 -20.22 -32.31 8.47
CA ARG A 31 -21.21 -33.23 9.02
C ARG A 31 -20.91 -34.63 8.48
N TYR A 32 -19.97 -35.33 9.09
CA TYR A 32 -19.86 -36.77 9.00
C TYR A 32 -20.30 -37.35 10.34
N GLY A 33 -21.47 -38.01 10.28
CA GLY A 33 -22.03 -38.94 11.26
C GLY A 33 -21.66 -38.79 12.74
N GLY A 34 -22.64 -38.38 13.55
CA GLY A 34 -22.69 -38.79 14.95
C GLY A 34 -22.55 -37.64 15.96
N ARG A 35 -23.62 -37.46 16.75
CA ARG A 35 -23.75 -36.59 17.93
C ARG A 35 -23.69 -35.08 17.65
N LYS A 36 -24.88 -34.45 17.70
CA LYS A 36 -25.06 -32.99 17.84
C LYS A 36 -24.44 -32.55 19.17
N GLY A 37 -23.14 -32.28 19.20
CA GLY A 37 -22.51 -31.53 20.28
C GLY A 37 -23.19 -30.17 20.38
N HIS A 38 -23.69 -29.84 21.58
CA HIS A 38 -24.29 -28.55 21.86
C HIS A 38 -23.19 -27.49 21.73
N ILE A 39 -23.16 -26.76 20.61
CA ILE A 39 -22.23 -25.64 20.46
C ILE A 39 -22.65 -24.59 21.50
N PRO A 40 -21.77 -24.18 22.43
CA PRO A 40 -22.11 -23.14 23.38
C PRO A 40 -22.60 -21.89 22.64
N SER A 41 -23.78 -21.38 23.02
CA SER A 41 -24.40 -20.20 22.41
C SER A 41 -23.57 -18.93 22.57
N THR A 42 -22.59 -18.97 23.49
CA THR A 42 -21.68 -17.88 23.83
C THR A 42 -20.25 -18.40 23.93
N VAL A 43 -19.31 -17.74 23.25
CA VAL A 43 -17.86 -17.96 23.39
C VAL A 43 -17.25 -16.65 23.86
N SER A 44 -16.54 -16.67 24.98
CA SER A 44 -15.77 -15.52 25.47
C SER A 44 -14.29 -15.90 25.57
N ALA A 45 -13.41 -14.99 25.20
CA ALA A 45 -11.97 -15.15 25.33
C ALA A 45 -11.34 -13.82 25.70
N THR A 46 -10.21 -13.88 26.38
CA THR A 46 -9.37 -12.70 26.63
C THR A 46 -8.14 -12.81 25.74
N ILE A 47 -7.91 -11.78 24.95
CA ILE A 47 -6.72 -11.66 24.10
C ILE A 47 -5.72 -10.83 24.88
N SER A 48 -4.64 -11.45 25.33
CA SER A 48 -3.54 -10.74 25.99
C SER A 48 -2.49 -10.37 24.96
N ILE A 49 -2.23 -9.07 24.83
CA ILE A 49 -1.15 -8.50 24.03
C ILE A 49 -0.14 -7.93 25.03
N LYS A 50 0.93 -8.68 25.30
CA LYS A 50 1.83 -8.42 26.45
C LYS A 50 0.98 -8.36 27.73
N ASP A 51 1.07 -7.24 28.46
CA ASP A 51 0.32 -7.01 29.69
C ASP A 51 -1.01 -6.23 29.50
N PHE A 52 -1.43 -6.03 28.25
CA PHE A 52 -2.70 -5.40 27.89
C PHE A 52 -3.73 -6.46 27.46
N SER A 53 -4.91 -6.46 28.09
CA SER A 53 -5.93 -7.47 27.83
C SER A 53 -7.14 -6.86 27.12
N ILE A 54 -7.60 -7.54 26.07
CA ILE A 54 -8.80 -7.21 25.31
C ILE A 54 -9.84 -8.31 25.55
N PHE A 55 -11.02 -7.94 26.01
CA PHE A 55 -12.11 -8.90 26.23
C PHE A 55 -12.92 -9.08 24.95
N PHE A 56 -13.00 -10.32 24.48
CA PHE A 56 -13.79 -10.73 23.32
C PHE A 56 -14.96 -11.61 23.75
N GLN A 57 -16.13 -11.35 23.15
CA GLN A 57 -17.27 -12.23 23.30
C GLN A 57 -18.08 -12.36 22.00
N LYS A 58 -18.38 -13.59 21.62
CA LYS A 58 -19.32 -13.97 20.56
C LYS A 58 -20.60 -14.51 21.18
N LYS A 59 -21.73 -13.85 20.95
CA LYS A 59 -23.05 -14.25 21.44
C LYS A 59 -24.05 -14.23 20.29
N SER A 60 -24.68 -15.37 20.01
CA SER A 60 -25.73 -15.50 18.97
C SER A 60 -25.35 -14.90 17.61
N GLY A 61 -24.10 -15.11 17.16
CA GLY A 61 -23.59 -14.61 15.88
C GLY A 61 -23.11 -13.15 15.88
N ARG A 62 -23.28 -12.42 16.99
CA ARG A 62 -22.72 -11.07 17.19
C ARG A 62 -21.36 -11.16 17.89
N HIS A 63 -20.43 -10.30 17.50
CA HIS A 63 -19.10 -10.20 18.10
C HIS A 63 -19.02 -8.90 18.89
N THR A 64 -18.32 -8.94 20.02
CA THR A 64 -18.09 -7.78 20.86
C THR A 64 -16.64 -7.71 21.32
N ILE A 65 -16.12 -6.49 21.39
CA ILE A 65 -14.86 -6.15 22.06
C ILE A 65 -15.20 -5.22 23.22
N ASN A 66 -14.80 -5.58 24.43
CA ASN A 66 -15.06 -4.80 25.65
C ASN A 66 -16.53 -4.34 25.77
N GLY A 67 -17.48 -5.17 25.34
CA GLY A 67 -18.92 -4.88 25.36
C GLY A 67 -19.48 -4.12 24.15
N ILE A 68 -18.65 -3.61 23.23
CA ILE A 68 -19.10 -2.92 22.01
C ILE A 68 -19.36 -3.92 20.90
N TYR A 69 -20.53 -3.84 20.26
CA TYR A 69 -20.89 -4.67 19.12
C TYR A 69 -20.16 -4.29 17.84
N LEU A 70 -19.55 -5.28 17.19
CA LEU A 70 -18.82 -5.13 15.94
C LEU A 70 -19.13 -6.28 14.98
N SER A 71 -18.97 -6.01 13.67
CA SER A 71 -18.84 -7.08 12.69
C SER A 71 -17.55 -7.86 12.95
N LEU A 72 -17.49 -9.12 12.51
CA LEU A 72 -16.26 -9.91 12.62
C LEU A 72 -15.09 -9.21 11.89
N ASP A 73 -15.38 -8.56 10.76
CA ASP A 73 -14.36 -7.88 9.96
C ASP A 73 -13.75 -6.69 10.70
N ASN A 74 -14.60 -5.79 11.20
CA ASN A 74 -14.17 -4.61 11.95
C ASN A 74 -13.47 -4.99 13.25
N MET A 75 -13.93 -6.06 13.90
CA MET A 75 -13.29 -6.60 15.10
C MET A 75 -11.84 -7.02 14.82
N CYS A 76 -11.62 -7.74 13.71
CA CYS A 76 -10.28 -8.16 13.32
C CYS A 76 -9.40 -6.97 12.92
N ASP A 77 -9.95 -5.97 12.22
CA ASP A 77 -9.23 -4.72 11.91
C ASP A 77 -8.74 -4.01 13.19
N VAL A 78 -9.63 -3.83 14.17
CA VAL A 78 -9.30 -3.17 15.45
C VAL A 78 -8.21 -3.92 16.20
N ILE A 79 -8.34 -5.25 16.33
CA ILE A 79 -7.32 -6.06 17.03
C ILE A 79 -6.00 -6.03 16.26
N ALA A 80 -6.02 -6.08 14.92
CA ALA A 80 -4.82 -6.02 14.10
C ALA A 80 -4.06 -4.70 14.28
N ARG A 81 -4.76 -3.55 14.28
CA ARG A 81 -4.16 -2.24 14.55
C ARG A 81 -3.52 -2.19 15.94
N VAL A 82 -4.22 -2.65 16.98
CA VAL A 82 -3.69 -2.64 18.35
C VAL A 82 -2.48 -3.57 18.49
N LEU A 83 -2.53 -4.75 17.87
CA LEU A 83 -1.40 -5.69 17.85
C LEU A 83 -0.17 -5.04 17.19
N TYR A 84 -0.37 -4.42 16.03
CA TYR A 84 0.70 -3.71 15.32
C TYR A 84 1.27 -2.55 16.17
N ARG A 85 0.40 -1.73 16.79
CA ARG A 85 0.83 -0.63 17.67
C ARG A 85 1.63 -1.13 18.89
N SER A 86 1.28 -2.30 19.43
CA SER A 86 1.99 -2.90 20.57
C SER A 86 3.45 -3.28 20.27
N CYS A 87 3.83 -3.37 19.00
CA CYS A 87 5.23 -3.54 18.62
C CYS A 87 6.09 -2.29 18.91
N PHE A 88 5.47 -1.12 19.08
CA PHE A 88 6.15 0.17 19.23
C PHE A 88 5.93 0.82 20.60
N THR A 89 5.00 0.32 21.41
CA THR A 89 4.74 0.82 22.76
C THR A 89 4.33 -0.30 23.70
N ASP A 90 4.87 -0.26 24.92
CA ASP A 90 4.50 -1.14 26.03
C ASP A 90 3.54 -0.47 27.02
N CYS A 91 3.20 0.80 26.79
CA CYS A 91 2.34 1.57 27.68
C CYS A 91 0.87 1.12 27.55
N LYS A 92 0.36 0.43 28.59
CA LYS A 92 -1.05 -0.01 28.65
C LYS A 92 -2.04 1.12 28.46
N ALA A 93 -1.78 2.29 29.03
CA ALA A 93 -2.66 3.44 28.92
C ALA A 93 -2.72 3.98 27.48
N GLU A 94 -1.59 3.97 26.77
CA GLU A 94 -1.52 4.36 25.36
C GLU A 94 -2.24 3.36 24.47
N LEU A 95 -2.01 2.06 24.67
CA LEU A 95 -2.71 1.00 23.93
C LEU A 95 -4.22 1.02 24.18
N ASN A 96 -4.65 1.29 25.42
CA ASN A 96 -6.07 1.43 25.73
C ASN A 96 -6.68 2.64 25.00
N ARG A 97 -6.05 3.82 25.07
CA ARG A 97 -6.52 5.01 24.33
C ARG A 97 -6.59 4.74 22.83
N PHE A 98 -5.59 4.05 22.28
CA PHE A 98 -5.55 3.67 20.88
C PHE A 98 -6.67 2.68 20.51
N LEU A 99 -6.91 1.65 21.34
CA LEU A 99 -8.03 0.73 21.17
C LEU A 99 -9.36 1.49 21.13
N TRP A 100 -9.62 2.38 22.08
CA TRP A 100 -10.85 3.19 22.10
C TRP A 100 -10.96 4.10 20.87
N SER A 101 -9.85 4.65 20.38
CA SER A 101 -9.83 5.40 19.12
C SER A 101 -10.26 4.53 17.94
N CYS A 102 -9.71 3.32 17.81
CA CYS A 102 -10.06 2.37 16.76
C CYS A 102 -11.51 1.87 16.86
N LEU A 103 -12.06 1.75 18.07
CA LEU A 103 -13.46 1.36 18.28
C LEU A 103 -14.46 2.46 17.88
N ASN A 104 -14.07 3.73 18.02
CA ASN A 104 -14.94 4.88 17.76
C ASN A 104 -14.93 5.33 16.29
N ILE A 105 -13.87 5.02 15.54
CA ILE A 105 -13.72 5.43 14.14
C ILE A 105 -13.83 4.20 13.25
N PRO A 106 -14.79 4.14 12.30
CA PRO A 106 -14.87 3.03 11.35
C PRO A 106 -13.57 2.88 10.57
N GLU A 107 -13.16 1.64 10.30
CA GLU A 107 -11.88 1.34 9.62
C GLU A 107 -11.74 2.06 8.27
N ASN A 108 -12.82 2.10 7.48
CA ASN A 108 -12.84 2.82 6.22
C ASN A 108 -12.55 4.32 6.40
N VAL A 109 -13.09 4.93 7.46
CA VAL A 109 -12.86 6.34 7.79
C VAL A 109 -11.42 6.56 8.23
N SER A 110 -10.87 5.69 9.09
CA SER A 110 -9.46 5.77 9.51
C SER A 110 -8.53 5.66 8.31
N TYR A 111 -8.79 4.70 7.40
CA TYR A 111 -8.00 4.50 6.20
C TYR A 111 -7.94 5.76 5.32
N VAL A 112 -9.07 6.44 5.07
CA VAL A 112 -9.09 7.62 4.18
C VAL A 112 -8.54 8.88 4.84
N LEU A 113 -8.58 8.98 6.17
CA LEU A 113 -7.88 10.02 6.91
C LEU A 113 -6.34 9.87 6.78
N GLU A 114 -5.85 8.63 6.74
CA GLU A 114 -4.41 8.32 6.58
C GLU A 114 -3.95 8.39 5.12
N ASN A 115 -4.79 8.00 4.16
CA ASN A 115 -4.37 7.73 2.77
C ASN A 115 -5.05 8.60 1.71
N ARG A 116 -5.76 9.67 2.13
CA ARG A 116 -6.66 10.47 1.28
C ARG A 116 -7.80 9.66 0.67
N LEU A 117 -8.92 10.30 0.40
CA LEU A 117 -10.13 9.63 -0.08
C LEU A 117 -10.05 9.35 -1.59
N PRO A 118 -10.09 8.09 -2.04
CA PRO A 118 -10.10 7.79 -3.46
C PRO A 118 -11.41 8.22 -4.10
N PHE A 119 -11.33 8.90 -5.24
CA PHE A 119 -12.46 9.23 -6.09
C PHE A 119 -12.09 8.94 -7.54
N PHE A 120 -13.06 8.60 -8.36
CA PHE A 120 -12.88 8.61 -9.81
C PHE A 120 -14.15 9.10 -10.48
N PHE A 121 -13.97 9.76 -11.62
CA PHE A 121 -15.04 10.22 -12.48
C PHE A 121 -14.65 10.10 -13.95
N PHE A 122 -15.64 10.23 -14.82
CA PHE A 122 -15.43 10.25 -16.25
C PHE A 122 -15.60 11.68 -16.76
N ASN A 123 -14.63 12.16 -17.53
CA ASN A 123 -14.73 13.40 -18.29
C ASN A 123 -14.33 13.09 -19.73
N ASP A 124 -15.16 13.45 -20.71
CA ASP A 124 -14.90 13.18 -22.13
C ASP A 124 -14.55 11.70 -22.43
N TYR A 125 -15.27 10.77 -21.79
CA TYR A 125 -15.04 9.31 -21.86
C TYR A 125 -13.70 8.81 -21.29
N GLU A 126 -12.87 9.70 -20.75
CA GLU A 126 -11.65 9.36 -20.03
C GLU A 126 -11.95 9.18 -18.54
N LYS A 127 -11.42 8.10 -17.94
CA LYS A 127 -11.51 7.87 -16.50
C LYS A 127 -10.37 8.62 -15.80
N HIS A 128 -10.72 9.51 -14.88
CA HIS A 128 -9.74 10.19 -14.03
C HIS A 128 -9.80 9.63 -12.60
N ASP A 129 -8.68 9.09 -12.12
CA ASP A 129 -8.50 8.60 -10.75
C ASP A 129 -7.78 9.67 -9.89
N VAL A 130 -8.44 10.10 -8.82
CA VAL A 130 -8.00 11.23 -7.98
C VAL A 130 -8.06 10.88 -6.49
N ARG A 131 -7.37 11.67 -5.67
CA ARG A 131 -7.30 11.51 -4.21
C ARG A 131 -7.67 12.81 -3.52
N LEU A 132 -8.83 12.84 -2.87
CA LEU A 132 -9.36 14.01 -2.18
C LEU A 132 -8.80 14.11 -0.77
N ASN A 133 -8.51 15.33 -0.33
CA ASN A 133 -8.15 15.57 1.06
C ASN A 133 -9.36 15.38 1.96
N VAL A 134 -9.13 14.78 3.13
CA VAL A 134 -10.16 14.58 4.16
C VAL A 134 -9.59 14.99 5.49
N GLN A 135 -10.36 15.77 6.24
CA GLN A 135 -10.01 16.18 7.60
C GLN A 135 -11.16 15.86 8.54
N ARG A 136 -10.82 15.46 9.77
CA ARG A 136 -11.82 15.29 10.82
C ARG A 136 -12.16 16.66 11.40
N ILE A 137 -13.44 17.02 11.38
CA ILE A 137 -13.94 18.30 11.91
C ILE A 137 -14.79 18.14 13.17
N GLY A 138 -15.22 16.90 13.48
CA GLY A 138 -16.05 16.62 14.64
C GLY A 138 -15.92 15.18 15.15
N PRO A 139 -16.71 14.81 16.18
CA PRO A 139 -16.64 13.48 16.78
C PRO A 139 -17.01 12.39 15.78
N THR A 140 -17.97 12.65 14.89
CA THR A 140 -18.52 11.69 13.90
C THR A 140 -18.61 12.28 12.49
N THR A 141 -17.89 13.38 12.22
CA THR A 141 -17.96 14.13 10.96
C THR A 141 -16.57 14.46 10.44
N CYS A 142 -16.45 14.45 9.12
CA CYS A 142 -15.27 14.85 8.36
C CYS A 142 -15.66 15.92 7.34
N ALA A 143 -14.66 16.65 6.85
CA ALA A 143 -14.77 17.49 5.68
C ALA A 143 -13.92 16.90 4.55
N ILE A 144 -14.44 16.95 3.32
CA ILE A 144 -13.75 16.55 2.08
C ILE A 144 -13.50 17.81 1.26
N GLU A 145 -12.26 18.01 0.82
CA GLU A 145 -11.92 19.09 -0.10
C GLU A 145 -12.27 18.66 -1.54
N ILE A 146 -13.14 19.44 -2.19
CA ILE A 146 -13.62 19.15 -3.54
C ILE A 146 -13.14 20.15 -4.59
N SER A 147 -12.71 21.33 -4.16
CA SER A 147 -12.08 22.37 -4.96
C SER A 147 -11.14 23.18 -4.05
N ASP A 148 -10.26 24.00 -4.62
CA ASP A 148 -9.35 24.87 -3.86
C ASP A 148 -10.12 25.71 -2.82
N GLY A 149 -9.85 25.46 -1.53
CA GLY A 149 -10.51 26.13 -0.41
C GLY A 149 -11.99 25.74 -0.18
N VAL A 150 -12.56 24.81 -0.94
CA VAL A 150 -13.96 24.39 -0.83
C VAL A 150 -14.05 23.02 -0.16
N TRP A 151 -14.58 23.04 1.07
CA TRP A 151 -14.72 21.87 1.93
C TRP A 151 -16.19 21.53 2.14
N GLY A 152 -16.56 20.27 1.88
CA GLY A 152 -17.90 19.75 2.10
C GLY A 152 -17.97 18.75 3.25
N GLU A 153 -19.00 18.85 4.07
CA GLU A 153 -19.16 18.03 5.27
C GLU A 153 -19.73 16.64 4.94
N ILE A 154 -19.21 15.61 5.62
CA ILE A 154 -19.70 14.24 5.53
C ILE A 154 -19.67 13.53 6.89
N SER A 155 -20.74 12.81 7.23
CA SER A 155 -20.76 11.97 8.43
C SER A 155 -19.94 10.70 8.23
N PHE A 156 -19.41 10.12 9.31
CA PHE A 156 -18.70 8.83 9.26
C PHE A 156 -19.53 7.73 8.60
N LYS A 157 -20.85 7.73 8.80
CA LYS A 157 -21.77 6.74 8.20
C LYS A 157 -21.90 6.90 6.69
N GLU A 158 -21.92 8.13 6.18
CA GLU A 158 -21.94 8.38 4.73
C GLU A 158 -20.57 8.14 4.11
N LEU A 159 -19.49 8.53 4.80
CA LEU A 159 -18.12 8.30 4.34
C LEU A 159 -17.77 6.80 4.29
N ASP A 160 -18.25 6.01 5.25
CA ASP A 160 -18.12 4.55 5.21
C ASP A 160 -18.85 3.95 3.99
N ARG A 161 -20.08 4.41 3.72
CA ARG A 161 -20.85 4.02 2.52
C ARG A 161 -20.16 4.41 1.22
N TYR A 162 -19.55 5.60 1.19
CA TYR A 162 -18.72 6.04 0.08
C TYR A 162 -17.55 5.07 -0.16
N CYS A 163 -16.81 4.74 0.90
CA CYS A 163 -15.64 3.86 0.83
C CYS A 163 -15.99 2.45 0.34
N ASN A 164 -17.17 1.94 0.70
CA ASN A 164 -17.63 0.64 0.20
C ASN A 164 -17.61 0.55 -1.33
N PHE A 165 -17.89 1.64 -2.05
CA PHE A 165 -17.74 1.67 -3.51
C PHE A 165 -16.32 2.02 -3.95
N TYR A 166 -15.79 3.17 -3.53
CA TYR A 166 -14.53 3.70 -4.09
C TYR A 166 -13.25 3.01 -3.57
N VAL A 167 -13.34 2.30 -2.44
CA VAL A 167 -12.26 1.47 -1.89
C VAL A 167 -12.51 -0.01 -2.18
N HIS A 168 -13.72 -0.50 -1.96
CA HIS A 168 -14.01 -1.96 -2.01
C HIS A 168 -14.75 -2.42 -3.28
N GLY A 169 -15.13 -1.51 -4.18
CA GLY A 169 -15.83 -1.83 -5.42
C GLY A 169 -17.28 -2.32 -5.24
N GLN A 170 -17.87 -2.16 -4.06
CA GLN A 170 -19.25 -2.61 -3.79
C GLN A 170 -20.25 -1.66 -4.45
N LYS A 171 -21.02 -2.17 -5.42
CA LYS A 171 -21.97 -1.39 -6.22
C LYS A 171 -23.31 -1.09 -5.53
N ARG A 172 -23.33 -0.96 -4.19
CA ARG A 172 -24.56 -0.71 -3.43
C ARG A 172 -24.60 0.73 -2.92
N GLY A 173 -25.79 1.32 -2.88
CA GLY A 173 -26.03 2.67 -2.36
C GLY A 173 -25.96 3.76 -3.42
N SER A 174 -25.85 5.02 -2.98
CA SER A 174 -25.99 6.22 -3.82
C SER A 174 -24.67 6.85 -4.26
N TRP A 175 -23.54 6.23 -3.92
CA TRP A 175 -22.19 6.69 -4.23
C TRP A 175 -21.57 6.09 -5.50
N PRO A 176 -21.96 4.90 -5.99
CA PRO A 176 -21.44 4.38 -7.26
C PRO A 176 -21.55 5.36 -8.42
N TYR A 177 -20.42 5.56 -9.12
CA TYR A 177 -20.33 6.40 -10.32
C TYR A 177 -20.81 7.85 -10.12
N THR A 178 -20.54 8.42 -8.94
CA THR A 178 -20.89 9.81 -8.65
C THR A 178 -20.09 10.76 -9.54
N SER A 179 -20.77 11.64 -10.29
CA SER A 179 -20.14 12.70 -11.08
C SER A 179 -19.64 13.85 -10.19
N PRO A 180 -18.71 14.71 -10.66
CA PRO A 180 -18.26 15.88 -9.89
C PRO A 180 -19.42 16.78 -9.43
N ARG A 181 -20.42 17.02 -10.30
CA ARG A 181 -21.65 17.75 -9.94
C ARG A 181 -22.40 17.08 -8.79
N ASN A 182 -22.63 15.76 -8.87
CA ASN A 182 -23.36 15.03 -7.83
C ASN A 182 -22.56 14.95 -6.53
N LEU A 183 -21.22 14.89 -6.61
CA LEU A 183 -20.34 14.95 -5.45
C LEU A 183 -20.51 16.30 -4.74
N PHE A 184 -20.51 17.40 -5.50
CA PHE A 184 -20.75 18.74 -4.98
C PHE A 184 -22.11 18.84 -4.27
N VAL A 185 -23.20 18.40 -4.92
CA VAL A 185 -24.55 18.45 -4.35
C VAL A 185 -24.63 17.63 -3.05
N LYS A 186 -24.04 16.43 -3.02
CA LYS A 186 -24.07 15.56 -1.83
C LYS A 186 -23.31 16.12 -0.64
N LEU A 187 -22.23 16.87 -0.87
CA LEU A 187 -21.35 17.37 0.19
C LEU A 187 -21.66 18.82 0.60
N ILE A 188 -22.09 19.65 -0.34
CA ILE A 188 -22.39 21.08 -0.12
C ILE A 188 -23.90 21.31 0.08
N GLY A 189 -24.75 20.43 -0.45
CA GLY A 189 -26.21 20.52 -0.29
C GLY A 189 -26.91 21.46 -1.28
N ARG A 190 -26.20 21.99 -2.28
CA ARG A 190 -26.76 22.83 -3.35
C ARG A 190 -26.17 22.48 -4.72
N GLU A 191 -26.83 22.91 -5.78
CA GLU A 191 -26.28 22.83 -7.13
C GLU A 191 -25.07 23.77 -7.29
N PRO A 192 -23.98 23.31 -7.93
CA PRO A 192 -22.89 24.18 -8.31
C PRO A 192 -23.29 25.07 -9.49
N THR A 193 -22.77 26.29 -9.51
CA THR A 193 -22.76 27.11 -10.72
C THR A 193 -21.84 26.49 -11.77
N ASN A 194 -22.00 26.87 -13.05
CA ASN A 194 -21.13 26.35 -14.11
C ASN A 194 -19.66 26.70 -13.89
N ALA A 195 -19.37 27.89 -13.33
CA ALA A 195 -18.01 28.29 -13.00
C ALA A 195 -17.41 27.42 -11.87
N GLU A 196 -18.17 27.18 -10.80
CA GLU A 196 -17.74 26.31 -9.70
C GLU A 196 -17.49 24.87 -10.15
N LEU A 197 -18.36 24.34 -11.01
CA LEU A 197 -18.21 22.99 -11.55
C LEU A 197 -16.95 22.89 -12.42
N ASN A 198 -16.67 23.88 -13.24
CA ASN A 198 -15.46 23.90 -14.08
C ASN A 198 -14.19 23.99 -13.22
N LEU A 199 -14.18 24.84 -12.19
CA LEU A 199 -13.07 24.95 -11.25
C LEU A 199 -12.84 23.63 -10.49
N MET A 200 -13.92 23.01 -10.01
CA MET A 200 -13.87 21.71 -9.36
C MET A 200 -13.28 20.65 -10.29
N ILE A 201 -13.75 20.55 -11.54
CA ILE A 201 -13.22 19.57 -12.50
C ILE A 201 -11.73 19.80 -12.75
N ALA A 202 -11.30 21.05 -12.96
CA ALA A 202 -9.89 21.39 -13.15
C ALA A 202 -9.05 21.01 -11.92
N PHE A 203 -9.52 21.34 -10.72
CA PHE A 203 -8.86 20.98 -9.46
C PHE A 203 -8.73 19.45 -9.29
N LEU A 204 -9.78 18.70 -9.59
CA LEU A 204 -9.76 17.25 -9.53
C LEU A 204 -8.78 16.66 -10.56
N GLN A 205 -8.78 17.20 -11.78
CA GLN A 205 -7.86 16.78 -12.86
C GLN A 205 -6.40 17.10 -12.56
N GLN A 206 -6.11 18.08 -11.71
CA GLN A 206 -4.76 18.39 -11.22
C GLN A 206 -4.35 17.48 -10.05
N ASN A 207 -5.30 17.04 -9.21
CA ASN A 207 -5.07 16.10 -8.11
C ASN A 207 -4.97 14.63 -8.60
N ARG A 208 -4.21 14.38 -9.67
CA ARG A 208 -3.98 13.02 -10.18
C ARG A 208 -3.21 12.20 -9.14
N LYS A 209 -3.70 10.98 -8.95
CA LYS A 209 -3.07 9.97 -8.07
C LYS A 209 -1.60 9.69 -8.46
N GLN A 210 -1.26 9.84 -9.74
CA GLN A 210 0.09 9.54 -10.24
C GLN A 210 1.12 10.54 -9.71
N ASP A 211 0.90 11.84 -9.90
CA ASP A 211 1.85 12.90 -9.53
C ASP A 211 2.12 12.94 -8.02
N ILE A 212 1.09 12.72 -7.20
CA ILE A 212 1.22 12.66 -5.74
C ILE A 212 2.02 11.42 -5.31
N VAL A 213 1.76 10.26 -5.93
CA VAL A 213 2.46 9.02 -5.61
C VAL A 213 3.92 9.10 -6.04
N GLU A 214 4.20 9.66 -7.22
CA GLU A 214 5.57 9.86 -7.71
C GLU A 214 6.34 10.85 -6.82
N LYS A 215 5.73 11.97 -6.43
CA LYS A 215 6.36 12.92 -5.50
C LYS A 215 6.72 12.27 -4.16
N ARG A 216 5.79 11.52 -3.55
CA ARG A 216 6.01 10.82 -2.29
C ARG A 216 7.08 9.72 -2.40
N ALA A 217 7.12 9.03 -3.54
CA ALA A 217 8.15 8.05 -3.81
C ALA A 217 9.54 8.67 -3.89
N TYR A 218 9.68 9.85 -4.52
CA TYR A 218 10.95 10.57 -4.57
C TYR A 218 11.39 11.05 -3.19
N GLU A 219 10.47 11.55 -2.37
CA GLU A 219 10.75 11.88 -0.96
C GLU A 219 11.30 10.65 -0.21
N LEU A 220 10.66 9.48 -0.35
CA LEU A 220 11.12 8.25 0.28
C LEU A 220 12.51 7.80 -0.19
N ILE A 221 12.81 7.92 -1.49
CA ILE A 221 14.14 7.59 -2.04
C ILE A 221 15.20 8.52 -1.45
N ASN A 222 14.91 9.82 -1.37
CA ASN A 222 15.82 10.80 -0.80
C ASN A 222 16.10 10.51 0.68
N GLU A 223 15.06 10.19 1.46
CA GLU A 223 15.20 9.76 2.85
C GLU A 223 16.04 8.49 2.99
N MET A 224 15.85 7.49 2.10
CA MET A 224 16.65 6.26 2.11
C MET A 224 18.13 6.54 1.84
N VAL A 225 18.44 7.43 0.90
CA VAL A 225 19.81 7.82 0.56
C VAL A 225 20.44 8.62 1.72
N GLU A 226 19.69 9.52 2.34
CA GLU A 226 20.17 10.29 3.50
C GLU A 226 20.48 9.37 4.69
N GLN A 227 19.62 8.37 4.95
CA GLN A 227 19.83 7.42 6.04
C GLN A 227 20.96 6.42 5.78
N ARG A 228 21.20 6.03 4.52
CA ARG A 228 22.22 5.03 4.12
C ARG A 228 22.92 5.42 2.81
N PRO A 229 23.74 6.48 2.83
CA PRO A 229 24.36 7.02 1.63
C PRO A 229 25.40 6.07 1.02
N ASP A 230 25.95 5.14 1.80
CA ASP A 230 26.89 4.11 1.36
C ASP A 230 26.20 2.91 0.68
N ARG A 231 24.86 2.87 0.68
CA ARG A 231 24.07 1.72 0.22
C ARG A 231 23.17 2.01 -0.98
N PHE A 232 22.70 3.24 -1.15
CA PHE A 232 21.76 3.62 -2.19
C PHE A 232 22.32 4.73 -3.08
N PHE A 233 22.32 4.50 -4.39
CA PHE A 233 22.94 5.40 -5.35
C PHE A 233 21.99 5.67 -6.53
N PRO A 234 21.12 6.69 -6.43
CA PRO A 234 20.17 7.02 -7.48
C PRO A 234 20.83 7.79 -8.64
N VAL A 235 20.34 7.54 -9.86
CA VAL A 235 20.71 8.25 -11.09
C VAL A 235 19.46 8.86 -11.72
N TRP A 236 19.43 10.19 -11.68
CA TRP A 236 18.35 11.04 -12.20
C TRP A 236 18.67 11.47 -13.64
N ASN A 237 17.64 11.68 -14.46
CA ASN A 237 17.77 12.31 -15.78
C ASN A 237 17.69 13.84 -15.70
N SER A 238 17.77 14.51 -16.86
CA SER A 238 17.63 15.97 -17.00
C SER A 238 16.28 16.51 -16.49
N ASP A 239 15.23 15.70 -16.56
CA ASP A 239 13.87 16.06 -16.11
C ASP A 239 13.64 15.73 -14.62
N ASN A 240 14.72 15.44 -13.88
CA ASN A 240 14.69 15.08 -12.46
C ASN A 240 13.86 13.83 -12.14
N GLN A 241 13.72 12.91 -13.09
CA GLN A 241 13.08 11.61 -12.93
C GLN A 241 14.12 10.53 -12.63
N LEU A 242 13.78 9.63 -11.70
CA LEU A 242 14.65 8.51 -11.35
C LEU A 242 14.69 7.50 -12.50
N THR A 243 15.88 7.21 -13.01
CA THR A 243 16.02 6.28 -14.13
C THR A 243 16.74 4.99 -13.77
N THR A 244 17.75 5.08 -12.91
CA THR A 244 18.51 3.92 -12.44
C THR A 244 18.79 4.12 -10.95
N MET A 245 18.79 3.05 -10.17
CA MET A 245 19.25 3.06 -8.78
C MET A 245 20.14 1.85 -8.55
N PHE A 246 21.37 2.10 -8.10
CA PHE A 246 22.24 1.04 -7.61
C PHE A 246 22.01 0.83 -6.12
N VAL A 247 22.02 -0.43 -5.71
CA VAL A 247 21.78 -0.84 -4.33
C VAL A 247 22.88 -1.80 -3.93
N ARG A 248 23.63 -1.43 -2.89
CA ARG A 248 24.62 -2.31 -2.27
C ARG A 248 23.91 -3.20 -1.25
N GLY A 249 23.66 -4.45 -1.61
CA GLY A 249 23.10 -5.47 -0.73
C GLY A 249 24.10 -5.93 0.34
N ASN A 250 23.69 -6.87 1.19
CA ASN A 250 24.60 -7.44 2.20
C ASN A 250 25.58 -8.42 1.55
N GLY A 251 25.15 -9.14 0.51
CA GLY A 251 26.01 -10.03 -0.26
C GLY A 251 26.46 -9.45 -1.60
N TYR A 252 25.54 -8.84 -2.33
CA TYR A 252 25.72 -8.53 -3.76
C TYR A 252 25.37 -7.08 -4.08
N ASP A 253 25.90 -6.57 -5.19
CA ASP A 253 25.53 -5.27 -5.72
C ASP A 253 24.44 -5.44 -6.80
N TRP A 254 23.44 -4.57 -6.76
CA TRP A 254 22.22 -4.64 -7.55
C TRP A 254 22.00 -3.36 -8.34
N MET A 255 21.34 -3.49 -9.49
CA MET A 255 20.92 -2.36 -10.32
C MET A 255 19.43 -2.46 -10.63
N LEU A 256 18.71 -1.37 -10.37
CA LEU A 256 17.30 -1.19 -10.70
C LEU A 256 17.21 -0.19 -11.85
N VAL A 257 16.51 -0.55 -12.94
CA VAL A 257 16.38 0.29 -14.14
C VAL A 257 14.93 0.51 -14.49
N CYS A 258 14.54 1.76 -14.72
CA CYS A 258 13.21 2.12 -15.22
C CYS A 258 13.10 1.80 -16.71
N GLN A 259 12.08 1.04 -17.13
CA GLN A 259 11.80 0.82 -18.54
C GLN A 259 10.80 1.87 -19.05
N ASN A 260 11.31 2.98 -19.59
CA ASN A 260 10.47 4.09 -20.05
C ASN A 260 9.63 3.79 -21.33
N PHE A 261 9.77 2.63 -21.98
CA PHE A 261 9.29 2.44 -23.37
C PHE A 261 8.54 1.15 -23.70
N LYS A 262 8.13 0.31 -22.74
CA LYS A 262 7.21 -0.80 -23.05
C LYS A 262 5.98 -0.80 -22.15
N SER A 263 4.90 -0.38 -22.80
CA SER A 263 3.51 -0.49 -22.42
C SER A 263 3.14 -1.82 -21.75
N THR A 264 2.25 -1.73 -20.76
CA THR A 264 1.32 -2.79 -20.32
C THR A 264 1.94 -4.05 -19.70
N GLY A 265 2.74 -3.92 -18.64
CA GLY A 265 3.17 -5.06 -17.83
C GLY A 265 3.28 -4.77 -16.34
N THR A 266 3.10 -5.80 -15.51
CA THR A 266 3.19 -5.79 -14.04
C THR A 266 4.56 -5.33 -13.50
N GLN A 267 5.60 -5.13 -14.33
CA GLN A 267 6.96 -4.77 -13.91
C GLN A 267 7.53 -3.60 -14.74
N ASN A 268 7.47 -2.38 -14.22
CA ASN A 268 8.02 -1.18 -14.87
C ASN A 268 9.48 -0.89 -14.47
N VAL A 269 9.97 -1.57 -13.41
CA VAL A 269 11.35 -1.57 -12.97
C VAL A 269 11.97 -2.94 -13.26
N SER A 270 13.15 -2.97 -13.86
CA SER A 270 13.95 -4.18 -14.08
C SER A 270 15.06 -4.28 -13.05
N THR A 271 15.31 -5.48 -12.54
CA THR A 271 16.36 -5.73 -11.55
C THR A 271 17.49 -6.55 -12.15
N TYR A 272 18.73 -6.18 -11.84
CA TYR A 272 19.95 -6.86 -12.27
C TYR A 272 20.89 -7.04 -11.08
N VAL A 273 21.76 -8.04 -11.16
CA VAL A 273 22.79 -8.35 -10.15
C VAL A 273 24.17 -8.35 -10.80
N TRP A 274 25.18 -7.83 -10.12
CA TRP A 274 26.56 -7.84 -10.61
C TRP A 274 27.20 -9.21 -10.38
N GLN A 275 27.47 -9.96 -11.47
CA GLN A 275 27.96 -11.34 -11.40
C GLN A 275 28.89 -11.69 -12.58
N PRO A 276 29.85 -12.62 -12.40
CA PRO A 276 30.74 -13.10 -13.47
C PRO A 276 29.95 -13.75 -14.62
N THR A 277 30.48 -13.65 -15.83
CA THR A 277 29.80 -14.18 -17.03
C THR A 277 30.12 -15.66 -17.25
N ARG A 278 29.10 -16.50 -17.49
CA ARG A 278 29.28 -17.94 -17.84
C ARG A 278 29.75 -18.20 -19.29
N ARG A 279 30.25 -17.21 -20.03
CA ARG A 279 30.60 -17.40 -21.44
C ARG A 279 31.90 -18.19 -21.53
N SER A 280 31.80 -19.40 -22.10
CA SER A 280 32.91 -20.27 -22.39
C SER A 280 33.90 -19.59 -23.34
N GLY A 281 34.97 -18.98 -22.81
CA GLY A 281 36.15 -18.60 -23.59
C GLY A 281 36.67 -17.16 -23.46
N GLU A 282 35.91 -16.23 -22.89
CA GLU A 282 36.36 -14.86 -22.60
C GLU A 282 36.22 -14.60 -21.10
N GLY A 283 37.14 -13.83 -20.51
CA GLY A 283 37.44 -13.80 -19.07
C GLY A 283 36.23 -13.69 -18.13
N ASN A 284 36.46 -14.07 -16.87
CA ASN A 284 35.49 -13.99 -15.76
C ASN A 284 35.18 -12.54 -15.32
N GLU A 285 35.09 -11.60 -16.26
CA GLU A 285 34.72 -10.24 -15.94
C GLU A 285 33.24 -10.20 -15.50
N PRO A 286 32.96 -9.61 -14.33
CA PRO A 286 31.60 -9.46 -13.87
C PRO A 286 30.85 -8.42 -14.70
N GLN A 287 29.57 -8.69 -14.91
CA GLN A 287 28.63 -7.81 -15.62
C GLN A 287 27.26 -7.84 -14.95
N TRP A 288 26.41 -6.87 -15.31
CA TRP A 288 25.01 -6.84 -14.88
C TRP A 288 24.21 -7.98 -15.49
N SER A 289 23.87 -8.96 -14.66
CA SER A 289 23.11 -10.16 -15.03
C SER A 289 21.63 -10.01 -14.67
N GLY A 290 20.74 -10.26 -15.65
CA GLY A 290 19.29 -10.10 -15.51
C GLY A 290 18.58 -10.15 -16.86
N ALA A 291 17.33 -9.70 -16.99
CA ALA A 291 16.48 -9.11 -15.95
C ALA A 291 15.91 -10.16 -14.99
N ILE A 292 15.95 -9.86 -13.69
CA ILE A 292 15.40 -10.68 -12.61
C ILE A 292 13.95 -10.28 -12.39
N CYS A 293 13.04 -11.24 -12.50
CA CYS A 293 11.64 -11.05 -12.17
C CYS A 293 11.46 -11.01 -10.65
N ILE A 294 11.27 -9.82 -10.09
CA ILE A 294 10.77 -9.62 -8.73
C ILE A 294 9.32 -9.19 -8.87
N ASP A 295 8.40 -10.08 -8.53
CA ASP A 295 6.97 -9.80 -8.63
C ASP A 295 6.58 -8.64 -7.72
N ASN A 296 5.85 -7.69 -8.28
CA ASN A 296 5.26 -6.63 -7.49
C ASN A 296 4.10 -7.24 -6.70
N ALA A 297 3.94 -6.81 -5.44
CA ALA A 297 2.81 -7.27 -4.63
C ALA A 297 1.44 -6.88 -5.24
N ASN A 298 1.40 -5.85 -6.11
CA ASN A 298 0.21 -5.33 -6.77
C ASN A 298 0.47 -4.96 -8.24
N ASP A 299 -0.48 -5.27 -9.12
CA ASP A 299 -0.42 -5.02 -10.58
C ASP A 299 -0.40 -3.53 -10.98
N ASP A 300 -0.84 -2.62 -10.10
CA ASP A 300 -0.92 -1.16 -10.33
C ASP A 300 0.17 -0.36 -9.56
N SER A 301 1.31 -0.99 -9.25
CA SER A 301 2.39 -0.31 -8.52
C SER A 301 3.05 0.74 -9.41
N SER A 302 3.11 2.00 -8.97
CA SER A 302 3.80 3.05 -9.72
C SER A 302 5.31 2.73 -9.80
N ILE A 303 6.02 3.29 -10.80
CA ILE A 303 7.49 3.20 -10.86
C ILE A 303 8.10 3.70 -9.54
N GLY A 304 7.54 4.81 -9.02
CA GLY A 304 7.92 5.40 -7.75
C GLY A 304 7.80 4.45 -6.56
N ASP A 305 6.77 3.60 -6.48
CA ASP A 305 6.63 2.62 -5.39
C ASP A 305 7.55 1.39 -5.58
N GLN A 306 7.78 1.00 -6.84
CA GLN A 306 8.57 -0.18 -7.17
C GLN A 306 10.05 -0.03 -6.80
N PHE A 307 10.63 1.16 -6.98
CA PHE A 307 12.04 1.42 -6.69
C PHE A 307 12.39 1.27 -5.20
N PRO A 308 11.74 1.98 -4.25
CA PRO A 308 11.98 1.85 -2.81
C PRO A 308 11.71 0.43 -2.30
N ALA A 309 10.60 -0.17 -2.71
CA ALA A 309 10.23 -1.51 -2.24
C ALA A 309 11.29 -2.55 -2.64
N ARG A 310 11.75 -2.51 -3.89
CA ARG A 310 12.81 -3.41 -4.38
C ARG A 310 14.15 -3.09 -3.74
N ALA A 311 14.51 -1.81 -3.63
CA ALA A 311 15.76 -1.41 -3.00
C ALA A 311 15.84 -1.87 -1.54
N MET A 312 14.76 -1.75 -0.78
CA MET A 312 14.69 -2.25 0.60
C MET A 312 14.77 -3.77 0.69
N ALA A 313 14.11 -4.50 -0.23
CA ALA A 313 14.24 -5.95 -0.28
C ALA A 313 15.71 -6.36 -0.54
N LEU A 314 16.33 -5.78 -1.56
CA LEU A 314 17.70 -6.11 -1.99
C LEU A 314 18.78 -5.66 -1.00
N LEU A 315 18.48 -4.72 -0.11
CA LEU A 315 19.36 -4.36 1.00
C LEU A 315 19.63 -5.56 1.92
N ASN A 316 18.62 -6.42 2.12
CA ASN A 316 18.74 -7.71 2.80
C ASN A 316 18.59 -8.87 1.81
N ASP A 317 19.40 -8.82 0.74
CA ASP A 317 19.42 -9.80 -0.35
C ASP A 317 19.51 -11.26 0.11
N ASN A 318 20.20 -11.58 1.20
CA ASN A 318 20.22 -12.93 1.78
C ASN A 318 18.81 -13.52 1.99
N MET A 319 17.86 -12.70 2.45
CA MET A 319 16.47 -13.11 2.61
C MET A 319 15.76 -13.16 1.25
N THR A 320 15.96 -12.14 0.41
CA THR A 320 15.29 -12.04 -0.89
C THR A 320 15.68 -13.17 -1.85
N ILE A 321 16.94 -13.58 -1.86
CA ILE A 321 17.46 -14.72 -2.66
C ILE A 321 16.73 -16.02 -2.32
N ASN A 322 16.35 -16.20 -1.05
CA ASN A 322 15.63 -17.39 -0.60
C ASN A 322 14.15 -17.38 -1.00
N ILE A 323 13.56 -16.20 -1.15
CA ILE A 323 12.13 -16.01 -1.45
C ILE A 323 11.89 -15.95 -2.96
N VAL A 324 12.79 -15.28 -3.72
CA VAL A 324 12.62 -15.06 -5.15
C VAL A 324 13.41 -16.10 -5.94
N HIS A 325 12.68 -17.09 -6.49
CA HIS A 325 13.27 -18.23 -7.18
C HIS A 325 14.13 -17.87 -8.39
N THR A 326 13.83 -16.78 -9.09
CA THR A 326 14.56 -16.36 -10.29
C THR A 326 15.95 -15.81 -9.98
N ILE A 327 16.24 -15.39 -8.75
CA ILE A 327 17.54 -14.81 -8.40
C ILE A 327 18.65 -15.86 -8.43
N LYS A 328 18.38 -17.07 -7.94
CA LYS A 328 19.40 -18.11 -7.73
C LYS A 328 20.13 -18.52 -9.02
N SER A 329 19.46 -18.44 -10.17
CA SER A 329 20.08 -18.78 -11.46
C SER A 329 21.12 -17.75 -11.93
N TYR A 330 21.09 -16.53 -11.39
CA TYR A 330 22.01 -15.46 -11.77
C TYR A 330 23.19 -15.33 -10.81
N ILE A 331 23.12 -15.90 -9.60
CA ILE A 331 24.23 -15.87 -8.63
C ILE A 331 25.22 -16.98 -8.94
N LEU A 332 26.47 -16.60 -9.14
CA LEU A 332 27.55 -17.47 -9.62
C LEU A 332 28.79 -17.45 -8.76
N SER A 333 28.91 -16.42 -7.92
CA SER A 333 30.04 -16.18 -7.02
C SER A 333 29.58 -16.11 -5.59
N GLU A 334 30.51 -16.25 -4.66
CA GLU A 334 30.23 -16.13 -3.24
C GLU A 334 29.87 -14.67 -2.87
N PRO A 335 29.11 -14.47 -1.78
CA PRO A 335 28.78 -13.14 -1.30
C PRO A 335 30.02 -12.27 -1.09
N ASN A 336 29.98 -11.02 -1.53
CA ASN A 336 31.06 -10.03 -1.46
C ASN A 336 32.30 -10.32 -2.32
N GLU A 337 32.33 -11.41 -3.10
CA GLU A 337 33.48 -11.75 -3.95
C GLU A 337 33.63 -10.76 -5.12
N ASN A 338 32.51 -10.37 -5.73
CA ASN A 338 32.46 -9.45 -6.86
C ASN A 338 31.67 -8.20 -6.47
N ARG A 339 32.37 -7.11 -6.17
CA ARG A 339 31.75 -5.81 -5.86
C ARG A 339 32.10 -4.79 -6.93
N VAL A 340 31.10 -4.04 -7.34
CA VAL A 340 31.22 -3.07 -8.42
C VAL A 340 31.73 -1.74 -7.87
N ASP A 341 32.58 -1.07 -8.66
CA ASP A 341 32.85 0.35 -8.46
C ASP A 341 31.61 1.13 -8.92
N ILE A 342 30.77 1.48 -7.95
CA ILE A 342 29.49 2.16 -8.20
C ILE A 342 29.72 3.56 -8.79
N ASP A 343 30.80 4.25 -8.43
CA ASP A 343 31.08 5.59 -8.94
C ASP A 343 31.43 5.55 -10.43
N GLU A 344 32.19 4.54 -10.85
CA GLU A 344 32.49 4.33 -12.28
C GLU A 344 31.22 4.00 -13.07
N GLU A 345 30.39 3.07 -12.58
CA GLU A 345 29.15 2.69 -13.25
C GLU A 345 28.14 3.84 -13.32
N MET A 346 28.03 4.65 -12.26
CA MET A 346 27.20 5.86 -12.28
C MET A 346 27.65 6.83 -13.38
N ARG A 347 28.96 7.02 -13.57
CA ARG A 347 29.49 7.85 -14.67
C ARG A 347 29.16 7.24 -16.03
N ARG A 348 29.33 5.94 -16.19
CA ARG A 348 29.00 5.22 -17.45
C ARG A 348 27.53 5.39 -17.82
N VAL A 349 26.60 5.18 -16.87
CA VAL A 349 25.16 5.31 -17.11
C VAL A 349 24.75 6.76 -17.41
N ARG A 350 25.36 7.76 -16.75
CA ARG A 350 25.13 9.17 -17.07
C ARG A 350 25.60 9.51 -18.49
N ASN A 351 26.77 9.03 -18.88
CA ASN A 351 27.34 9.29 -20.20
C ASN A 351 26.63 8.54 -21.33
N SER A 352 26.16 7.32 -21.10
CA SER A 352 25.42 6.55 -22.12
C SER A 352 24.07 7.18 -22.49
N LYS A 353 23.49 8.00 -21.61
CA LYS A 353 22.23 8.71 -21.84
C LYS A 353 22.39 10.12 -22.44
N LEU A 354 23.63 10.62 -22.56
CA LEU A 354 23.94 11.88 -23.27
C LEU A 354 24.16 11.67 -24.78
N ASN A 355 24.23 10.41 -25.24
CA ASN A 355 24.46 10.03 -26.64
C ASN A 355 23.20 9.45 -27.34
N LEU A 356 22.03 9.66 -26.74
CA LEU A 356 20.69 9.44 -27.32
C LEU A 356 19.93 10.76 -27.21
#